data_AF-A0ABD3FKB3-F1
#
_entry.id   AF-A0ABD3FKB3-F1
#
_cell.length_a   1.000
_cell.length_b   1.000
_cell.length_c   1.000
_cell.angle_alpha   90.00
_cell.angle_beta   90.00
_cell.angle_gamma   90.00
#
_symmetry.space_group_name_H-M   'P 1'
#
loop_
_entity.id
_entity.type
_entity.pdbx_description
1 polymer ?
#
loop_
_entity_poly.entity_id
_entity_poly.type
_entity_poly.pdbx_seq_one_letter_code
_entity_poly.pdbx_strand_id
1 'polypeptide(L)'
;MYMHPFVITADLTRSMEAAMNTARREKREPEPLDDNLKNQDIVLDLVACIDPKMWKFSRRYVGALTTFYAVKAKTRKWLADQKWLEQDWRKVASDVDLFATETGTAGLSLDSVRNRHWTMGNEIISKFVSSRMSSEFVTLTGKFRVTFDHFVGGLCKGWLNDSPVDFCLETMARIFGSCYVLSALTSVVGFPSSPSESTTATKFVILPVNLKGSHWGIIIAQLHYTESTDTLRVHPLLYEPLIDEVYHEDMEVVWNGIKTGEQELVKKGLVDFVERWRQASTPSTQLHSNPIQWIQTPQQPDFESCGVLVVAQVYSYITENLQLQHCNVFKSDVQVMRLRMLWVILCSSREQRIARATADKTEGIEDKLNNELK
;
A
#
# COMPACT_ATOMS: atom_id res chain seq x y z
N MET A 1 21.82 31.76 30.82
CA MET A 1 20.64 30.91 31.11
C MET A 1 20.82 29.60 30.36
N TYR A 2 21.28 28.55 31.04
CA TYR A 2 21.46 27.22 30.44
C TYR A 2 20.09 26.55 30.33
N MET A 3 19.50 26.56 29.13
CA MET A 3 18.38 25.66 28.85
C MET A 3 18.97 24.27 28.60
N HIS A 4 18.89 23.40 29.59
CA HIS A 4 18.94 21.97 29.31
C HIS A 4 17.70 21.61 28.49
N PRO A 5 17.83 21.15 27.24
CA PRO A 5 16.70 20.64 26.50
C PRO A 5 16.40 19.25 27.07
N PHE A 6 15.64 19.20 28.17
CA PHE A 6 15.04 17.96 28.63
C PHE A 6 14.02 17.54 27.57
N VAL A 7 14.47 16.75 26.59
CA VAL A 7 13.56 16.03 25.70
C VAL A 7 12.99 14.88 26.52
N ILE A 8 11.73 15.03 26.93
CA ILE A 8 10.96 13.97 27.60
C ILE A 8 10.97 12.72 26.74
N THR A 9 11.20 11.56 27.35
CA THR A 9 11.31 10.29 26.64
C THR A 9 10.07 9.97 25.80
N ALA A 10 10.27 9.18 24.74
CA ALA A 10 9.19 8.77 23.84
C ALA A 10 8.10 8.00 24.60
N ASP A 11 8.47 7.19 25.59
CA ASP A 11 7.53 6.41 26.40
C ASP A 11 6.62 7.30 27.23
N LEU A 12 7.17 8.34 27.84
CA LEU A 12 6.40 9.29 28.62
C LEU A 12 5.50 10.14 27.70
N THR A 13 5.98 10.52 26.52
CA THR A 13 5.17 11.22 25.51
C THR A 13 3.98 10.37 25.06
N ARG A 14 4.20 9.08 24.74
CA ARG A 14 3.13 8.13 24.36
C ARG A 14 2.12 7.92 25.49
N SER A 15 2.60 7.77 26.71
CA SER A 15 1.75 7.63 27.90
C SER A 15 0.86 8.86 28.11
N MET A 16 1.43 10.06 27.95
CA MET A 16 0.68 11.32 28.04
C MET A 16 -0.35 11.46 26.92
N GLU A 17 -0.02 11.11 25.68
CA GLU A 17 -0.96 11.09 24.55
C GLU A 17 -2.11 10.10 24.79
N ALA A 18 -1.81 8.90 25.28
CA ALA A 18 -2.81 7.91 25.65
C ALA A 18 -3.75 8.42 26.75
N ALA A 19 -3.20 8.99 27.83
CA ALA A 19 -3.99 9.57 28.92
C ALA A 19 -4.92 10.70 28.43
N MET A 20 -4.43 11.55 27.52
CA MET A 20 -5.26 12.59 26.88
C MET A 20 -6.37 12.01 26.01
N ASN A 21 -6.13 10.91 25.31
CA ASN A 21 -7.14 10.24 24.50
C ASN A 21 -8.17 9.48 25.36
N THR A 22 -7.77 8.88 26.47
CA THR A 22 -8.67 8.26 27.45
C THR A 22 -9.59 9.29 28.09
N ALA A 23 -9.03 10.39 28.61
CA ALA A 23 -9.81 11.49 29.18
C ALA A 23 -10.79 12.12 28.16
N ARG A 24 -10.51 12.02 26.85
CA ARG A 24 -11.44 12.43 25.78
C ARG A 24 -12.57 11.43 25.57
N ARG A 25 -12.29 10.13 25.63
CA ARG A 25 -13.33 9.09 25.53
C ARG A 25 -14.29 9.17 26.71
N GLU A 26 -13.78 9.47 27.90
CA GLU A 26 -14.57 9.64 29.13
C GLU A 26 -15.37 10.96 29.17
N LYS A 27 -14.99 11.97 28.37
CA LYS A 27 -15.73 13.24 28.22
C LYS A 27 -16.83 13.21 27.14
N ARG A 28 -16.93 12.15 26.34
CA ARG A 28 -18.15 11.91 25.55
C ARG A 28 -19.25 11.57 26.55
N GLU A 29 -20.42 12.21 26.43
CA GLU A 29 -21.54 11.94 27.34
C GLU A 29 -21.73 10.43 27.49
N PRO A 30 -21.80 9.91 28.73
CA PRO A 30 -22.17 8.51 28.92
C PRO A 30 -23.53 8.29 28.27
N GLU A 31 -23.75 7.10 27.70
CA GLU A 31 -25.11 6.69 27.31
C GLU A 31 -26.04 6.94 28.52
N PRO A 32 -27.26 7.46 28.29
CA PRO A 32 -28.18 7.74 29.39
C PRO A 32 -28.34 6.47 30.23
N LEU A 33 -28.01 6.59 31.51
CA LEU A 33 -28.14 5.50 32.47
C LEU A 33 -29.58 4.98 32.46
N ASP A 34 -29.72 3.65 32.40
CA ASP A 34 -31.00 2.96 32.57
C ASP A 34 -31.67 3.45 33.87
N ASP A 35 -32.98 3.71 33.83
CA ASP A 35 -33.74 4.40 34.88
C ASP A 35 -33.69 3.68 36.25
N ASN A 36 -33.21 2.44 36.28
CA ASN A 36 -33.02 1.62 37.47
C ASN A 36 -31.83 2.02 38.35
N LEU A 37 -30.92 2.90 37.91
CA LEU A 37 -29.73 3.31 38.68
C LEU A 37 -29.88 4.65 39.44
N LYS A 38 -31.01 5.35 39.33
CA LYS A 38 -31.25 6.64 40.00
C LYS A 38 -31.41 6.57 41.53
N ASN A 39 -31.45 5.37 42.12
CA ASN A 39 -31.70 5.16 43.56
C ASN A 39 -30.47 4.78 44.39
N GLN A 40 -29.25 5.03 43.90
CA GLN A 40 -28.05 4.84 44.70
C GLN A 40 -27.25 6.14 44.74
N ASP A 41 -27.08 6.70 45.94
CA ASP A 41 -26.24 7.87 46.25
C ASP A 41 -24.77 7.58 45.90
N ILE A 42 -24.41 7.71 44.63
CA ILE A 42 -23.01 7.63 44.17
C ILE A 42 -22.45 9.05 44.12
N VAL A 43 -21.68 9.40 45.14
CA VAL A 43 -20.83 10.60 45.13
C VAL A 43 -19.64 10.31 44.20
N LEU A 44 -19.51 11.08 43.12
CA LEU A 44 -18.30 11.11 42.29
C LEU A 44 -17.19 11.81 43.07
N ASP A 45 -16.42 11.05 43.85
CA ASP A 45 -15.22 11.56 44.49
C ASP A 45 -14.14 11.87 43.45
N LEU A 46 -13.60 13.08 43.51
CA LEU A 46 -12.47 13.52 42.71
C LEU A 46 -11.21 12.77 43.16
N VAL A 47 -10.88 11.65 42.50
CA VAL A 47 -9.79 10.74 42.95
C VAL A 47 -8.38 11.31 42.70
N ALA A 48 -8.21 12.32 41.85
CA ALA A 48 -6.91 13.01 41.67
C ALA A 48 -7.05 14.43 41.11
N CYS A 49 -6.20 15.35 41.58
CA CYS A 49 -6.02 16.70 41.04
C CYS A 49 -4.57 16.87 40.58
N ILE A 50 -4.36 17.38 39.36
CA ILE A 50 -3.03 17.70 38.82
C ILE A 50 -2.65 19.12 39.23
N ASP A 51 -1.48 19.29 39.86
CA ASP A 51 -0.96 20.59 40.29
C ASP A 51 -0.98 21.62 39.14
N PRO A 52 -1.61 22.80 39.31
CA PRO A 52 -1.66 23.84 38.29
C PRO A 52 -0.29 24.34 37.82
N LYS A 53 0.81 24.07 38.55
CA LYS A 53 2.19 24.34 38.12
C LYS A 53 2.66 23.45 36.96
N MET A 54 1.92 22.38 36.63
CA MET A 54 2.12 21.54 35.43
C MET A 54 1.62 22.19 34.12
N TRP A 55 1.11 23.43 34.14
CA TRP A 55 0.69 24.21 32.96
C TRP A 55 1.75 24.33 31.83
N LYS A 56 3.01 23.98 32.10
CA LYS A 56 4.06 23.87 31.07
C LYS A 56 3.89 22.65 30.15
N PHE A 57 3.06 21.67 30.52
CA PHE A 57 2.69 20.50 29.72
C PHE A 57 1.31 20.68 29.10
N SER A 58 1.23 21.60 28.13
CA SER A 58 -0.01 21.80 27.38
C SER A 58 -0.24 20.65 26.38
N ARG A 59 -1.49 20.44 25.96
CA ARG A 59 -1.83 19.57 24.81
C ARG A 59 -0.96 19.87 23.58
N ARG A 60 -0.66 21.15 23.35
CA ARG A 60 0.21 21.60 22.26
C ARG A 60 1.65 21.10 22.44
N TYR A 61 2.14 21.08 23.68
CA TYR A 61 3.47 20.55 24.01
C TYR A 61 3.56 19.03 23.80
N VAL A 62 2.55 18.26 24.24
CA VAL A 62 2.48 16.81 23.97
C VAL A 62 2.41 16.54 22.47
N GLY A 63 1.55 17.25 21.74
CA GLY A 63 1.46 17.11 20.28
C GLY A 63 2.76 17.46 19.54
N ALA A 64 3.48 18.50 20.00
CA ALA A 64 4.80 18.84 19.46
C ALA A 64 5.84 17.74 19.73
N LEU A 65 5.82 17.13 20.91
CA LEU A 65 6.69 15.98 21.24
C LEU A 65 6.34 14.74 20.42
N THR A 66 5.05 14.42 20.25
CA THR A 66 4.61 13.33 19.36
C THR A 66 5.11 13.54 17.94
N THR A 67 4.95 14.76 17.41
CA THR A 67 5.45 15.13 16.08
C THR A 67 6.97 15.01 15.99
N PHE A 68 7.70 15.51 16.99
CA PHE A 68 9.16 15.39 17.05
C PHE A 68 9.60 13.93 17.01
N TYR A 69 8.94 13.05 17.78
CA TYR A 69 9.27 11.63 17.82
C TYR A 69 8.90 10.90 16.52
N ALA A 70 7.80 11.27 15.88
CA ALA A 70 7.43 10.77 14.55
C ALA A 70 8.50 11.13 13.51
N VAL A 71 8.90 12.40 13.45
CA VAL A 71 9.99 12.87 12.56
C VAL A 71 11.30 12.14 12.87
N LYS A 72 11.68 12.03 14.15
CA LYS A 72 12.89 11.33 14.58
C LYS A 72 12.89 9.85 14.15
N ALA A 73 11.76 9.15 14.31
CA ALA A 73 11.60 7.78 13.87
C ALA A 73 11.72 7.67 12.34
N LYS A 74 11.12 8.61 11.61
CA LYS A 74 11.20 8.67 10.14
C LYS A 74 12.61 8.92 9.64
N THR A 75 13.34 9.85 10.24
CA THR A 75 14.75 10.12 9.90
C THR A 75 15.63 8.91 10.15
N ARG A 76 15.40 8.15 11.23
CA ARG A 76 16.12 6.90 11.48
C ARG A 76 15.88 5.85 10.40
N LYS A 77 14.62 5.70 9.97
CA LYS A 77 14.23 4.81 8.87
C LYS A 77 14.93 5.23 7.56
N TRP A 78 14.92 6.52 7.24
CA TRP A 78 15.61 7.07 6.08
C TRP A 78 17.12 6.81 6.09
N LEU A 79 17.80 7.02 7.22
CA LEU A 79 19.22 6.70 7.36
C LEU A 79 19.50 5.20 7.18
N ALA A 80 18.61 4.33 7.68
CA ALA A 80 18.73 2.89 7.51
C ALA A 80 18.56 2.45 6.05
N ASP A 81 17.65 3.09 5.31
CA ASP A 81 17.46 2.88 3.88
C ASP A 81 18.68 3.35 3.08
N GLN A 82 19.23 4.52 3.38
CA GLN A 82 20.46 5.01 2.75
C GLN A 82 21.61 4.03 2.95
N LYS A 83 21.83 3.57 4.20
CA LYS A 83 22.86 2.57 4.50
C LYS A 83 22.63 1.25 3.73
N TRP A 84 21.38 0.87 3.49
CA TRP A 84 21.08 -0.32 2.68
C TRP A 84 21.41 -0.09 1.20
N LEU A 85 21.11 1.10 0.67
CA LEU A 85 21.44 1.47 -0.70
C LEU A 85 22.94 1.57 -0.96
N GLU A 86 23.73 1.98 0.04
CA GLU A 86 25.19 2.11 -0.02
C GLU A 86 25.95 0.78 -0.12
N GLN A 87 25.27 -0.36 0.05
CA GLN A 87 25.90 -1.67 -0.07
C GLN A 87 26.43 -1.93 -1.49
N ASP A 88 27.42 -2.81 -1.62
CA ASP A 88 27.97 -3.18 -2.92
C ASP A 88 27.03 -4.10 -3.70
N TRP A 89 26.13 -3.48 -4.48
CA TRP A 89 25.14 -4.17 -5.31
C TRP A 89 25.73 -5.16 -6.31
N ARG A 90 27.01 -5.03 -6.69
CA ARG A 90 27.66 -6.01 -7.58
C ARG A 90 27.81 -7.39 -6.92
N LYS A 91 27.75 -7.46 -5.59
CA LYS A 91 27.84 -8.70 -4.82
C LYS A 91 26.49 -9.38 -4.61
N VAL A 92 25.38 -8.72 -4.94
CA VAL A 92 24.04 -9.30 -4.83
C VAL A 92 23.75 -10.08 -6.12
N ALA A 93 23.81 -11.40 -6.04
CA ALA A 93 23.50 -12.27 -7.18
C ALA A 93 21.98 -12.45 -7.31
N SER A 94 21.42 -11.97 -8.42
CA SER A 94 20.02 -12.16 -8.77
C SER A 94 19.83 -11.90 -10.26
N ASP A 95 18.94 -12.67 -10.89
CA ASP A 95 18.53 -12.54 -12.28
C ASP A 95 17.00 -12.43 -12.40
N VAL A 96 16.36 -11.80 -11.41
CA VAL A 96 14.92 -11.56 -11.43
C VAL A 96 14.51 -10.67 -12.59
N ASP A 97 13.29 -10.87 -13.10
CA ASP A 97 12.81 -10.15 -14.27
C ASP A 97 11.98 -8.89 -13.94
N LEU A 98 11.49 -8.74 -12.70
CA LEU A 98 10.65 -7.59 -12.31
C LEU A 98 11.29 -6.27 -12.74
N PHE A 99 10.62 -5.51 -13.61
CA PHE A 99 11.09 -4.25 -14.20
C PHE A 99 12.44 -4.33 -14.94
N ALA A 100 12.81 -5.48 -15.50
CA ALA A 100 14.09 -5.65 -16.17
C ALA A 100 14.24 -4.73 -17.39
N THR A 101 13.17 -4.49 -18.14
CA THR A 101 13.20 -3.63 -19.33
C THR A 101 13.35 -2.16 -18.92
N GLU A 102 12.55 -1.70 -17.97
CA GLU A 102 12.50 -0.32 -17.47
C GLU A 102 13.81 0.08 -16.80
N THR A 103 14.42 -0.88 -16.12
CA THR A 103 15.70 -0.67 -15.45
C THR A 103 16.89 -0.96 -16.35
N GLY A 104 16.68 -1.36 -17.61
CA GLY A 104 17.75 -1.61 -18.58
C GLY A 104 18.64 -2.79 -18.20
N THR A 105 18.09 -3.82 -17.54
CA THR A 105 18.79 -5.08 -17.25
C THR A 105 18.38 -6.23 -18.16
N ALA A 106 17.26 -6.11 -18.88
CA ALA A 106 16.80 -7.15 -19.80
C ALA A 106 17.86 -7.48 -20.86
N GLY A 107 18.14 -8.77 -21.05
CA GLY A 107 19.09 -9.27 -22.06
C GLY A 107 20.57 -9.00 -21.76
N LEU A 108 20.91 -8.43 -20.60
CA LEU A 108 22.31 -8.22 -20.19
C LEU A 108 22.96 -9.52 -19.68
N SER A 109 24.29 -9.61 -19.78
CA SER A 109 25.05 -10.64 -19.08
C SER A 109 25.02 -10.42 -17.57
N LEU A 110 25.23 -11.48 -16.78
CA LEU A 110 25.17 -11.42 -15.30
C LEU A 110 26.08 -10.33 -14.70
N ASP A 111 27.31 -10.18 -15.21
CA ASP A 111 28.24 -9.13 -14.75
C ASP A 111 27.75 -7.72 -15.13
N SER A 112 27.12 -7.58 -16.30
CA SER A 112 26.53 -6.32 -16.74
C SER A 112 25.28 -5.97 -15.91
N VAL A 113 24.46 -6.95 -15.55
CA VAL A 113 23.31 -6.80 -14.63
C VAL A 113 23.78 -6.27 -13.28
N ARG A 114 24.82 -6.88 -12.70
CA ARG A 114 25.42 -6.45 -11.42
C ARG A 114 25.94 -5.02 -11.47
N ASN A 115 26.62 -4.64 -12.55
CA ASN A 115 27.08 -3.26 -12.75
C ASN A 115 25.91 -2.28 -12.92
N ARG A 116 24.82 -2.71 -13.57
CA ARG A 116 23.61 -1.91 -13.69
C ARG A 116 22.91 -1.73 -12.35
N HIS A 117 22.80 -2.77 -11.50
CA HIS A 117 22.27 -2.65 -10.14
C HIS A 117 23.07 -1.65 -9.29
N TRP A 118 24.41 -1.66 -9.41
CA TRP A 118 25.25 -0.65 -8.75
C TRP A 118 24.95 0.77 -9.22
N THR A 119 24.83 0.97 -10.54
CA THR A 119 24.45 2.28 -11.10
C THR A 119 23.07 2.71 -10.60
N MET A 120 22.13 1.79 -10.54
CA MET A 120 20.76 2.01 -10.05
C MET A 120 20.74 2.45 -8.58
N GLY A 121 21.54 1.79 -7.72
CA GLY A 121 21.72 2.21 -6.33
C GLY A 121 22.17 3.66 -6.21
N ASN A 122 23.15 4.08 -7.01
CA ASN A 122 23.65 5.45 -7.02
C ASN A 122 22.61 6.47 -7.52
N GLU A 123 21.83 6.13 -8.55
CA GLU A 123 20.72 6.97 -9.04
C GLU A 123 19.66 7.18 -7.94
N ILE A 124 19.30 6.12 -7.22
CA ILE A 124 18.37 6.18 -6.09
C ILE A 124 18.95 6.99 -4.94
N ILE A 125 20.23 6.79 -4.57
CA ILE A 125 20.89 7.58 -3.52
C ILE A 125 20.84 9.07 -3.86
N SER A 126 21.12 9.43 -5.11
CA SER A 126 21.02 10.82 -5.56
C SER A 126 19.62 11.40 -5.31
N LYS A 127 18.57 10.62 -5.59
CA LYS A 127 17.18 11.01 -5.29
C LYS A 127 16.90 11.09 -3.79
N PHE A 128 17.39 10.15 -2.99
CA PHE A 128 17.22 10.16 -1.52
C PHE A 128 17.85 11.39 -0.87
N VAL A 129 18.97 11.88 -1.41
CA VAL A 129 19.68 13.07 -0.90
C VAL A 129 19.01 14.36 -1.36
N SER A 130 18.45 14.40 -2.58
CA SER A 130 17.84 15.61 -3.13
C SER A 130 16.37 15.82 -2.74
N SER A 131 15.65 14.74 -2.44
CA SER A 131 14.21 14.76 -2.20
C SER A 131 13.87 15.13 -0.75
N ARG A 132 12.74 15.80 -0.55
CA ARG A 132 12.21 16.09 0.80
C ARG A 132 11.24 14.98 1.19
N MET A 133 11.04 14.74 2.49
CA MET A 133 10.01 13.79 2.95
C MET A 133 8.62 14.12 2.40
N SER A 134 8.35 15.41 2.17
CA SER A 134 7.15 15.93 1.54
C SER A 134 7.20 16.00 0.02
N SER A 135 8.25 15.51 -0.65
CA SER A 135 8.25 15.40 -2.12
C SER A 135 7.18 14.39 -2.55
N GLU A 136 6.41 14.73 -3.57
CA GLU A 136 5.47 13.81 -4.22
C GLU A 136 6.10 13.25 -5.49
N PHE A 137 5.96 11.95 -5.69
CA PHE A 137 6.28 11.26 -6.92
C PHE A 137 4.98 10.88 -7.59
N VAL A 138 4.85 11.25 -8.86
CA VAL A 138 3.63 11.05 -9.64
C VAL A 138 3.94 10.14 -10.81
N THR A 139 3.09 9.13 -11.02
CA THR A 139 3.18 8.27 -12.21
C THR A 139 3.11 9.12 -13.47
N LEU A 140 3.69 8.65 -14.58
CA LEU A 140 3.71 9.43 -15.81
C LEU A 140 2.31 9.65 -16.42
N THR A 141 1.30 8.86 -16.02
CA THR A 141 -0.11 9.12 -16.37
C THR A 141 -0.74 10.26 -15.57
N GLY A 142 -0.11 10.68 -14.47
CA GLY A 142 -0.70 11.62 -13.52
C GLY A 142 -1.78 11.02 -12.61
N LYS A 143 -2.18 9.76 -12.84
CA LYS A 143 -3.30 9.11 -12.14
C LYS A 143 -3.00 8.75 -10.69
N PHE A 144 -1.74 8.43 -10.39
CA PHE A 144 -1.34 8.01 -9.06
C PHE A 144 -0.16 8.82 -8.55
N ARG A 145 -0.18 9.13 -7.24
CA ARG A 145 0.88 9.88 -6.56
C ARG A 145 1.20 9.24 -5.23
N VAL A 146 2.47 9.33 -4.83
CA VAL A 146 2.96 8.87 -3.54
C VAL A 146 3.92 9.89 -2.98
N THR A 147 3.80 10.20 -1.69
CA THR A 147 4.76 11.05 -0.99
C THR A 147 5.98 10.24 -0.57
N PHE A 148 7.15 10.88 -0.52
CA PHE A 148 8.41 10.19 -0.18
C PHE A 148 8.32 9.48 1.18
N ASP A 149 7.64 10.10 2.14
CA ASP A 149 7.43 9.52 3.45
C ASP A 149 6.56 8.26 3.43
N HIS A 150 5.74 7.97 2.41
CA HIS A 150 4.93 6.75 2.40
C HIS A 150 5.75 5.48 2.16
N PHE A 151 6.88 5.53 1.46
CA PHE A 151 7.69 4.34 1.15
C PHE A 151 9.05 4.29 1.86
N VAL A 152 9.53 5.41 2.43
CA VAL A 152 10.73 5.41 3.28
C VAL A 152 10.55 4.51 4.51
N GLY A 153 11.51 3.62 4.72
CA GLY A 153 11.57 2.63 5.78
C GLY A 153 10.72 1.39 5.57
N GLY A 154 9.94 1.35 4.49
CA GLY A 154 9.16 0.17 4.10
C GLY A 154 9.81 -0.54 2.92
N LEU A 155 10.03 0.19 1.82
CA LEU A 155 10.39 -0.45 0.55
C LEU A 155 11.77 -1.13 0.56
N CYS A 156 12.76 -0.60 1.29
CA CYS A 156 14.09 -1.22 1.38
C CYS A 156 14.14 -2.48 2.27
N LYS A 157 13.41 -2.52 3.39
CA LYS A 157 13.61 -3.52 4.47
C LYS A 157 12.37 -3.85 5.31
N GLY A 158 11.17 -3.58 4.84
CA GLY A 158 9.97 -3.85 5.65
C GLY A 158 8.73 -4.13 4.81
N TRP A 159 7.60 -4.16 5.52
CA TRP A 159 6.28 -4.33 4.92
C TRP A 159 5.94 -3.15 4.04
N LEU A 160 5.47 -3.47 2.83
CA LEU A 160 4.92 -2.47 1.94
C LEU A 160 3.52 -2.11 2.44
N ASN A 161 3.23 -0.81 2.49
CA ASN A 161 1.85 -0.35 2.55
C ASN A 161 1.28 -0.27 1.13
N ASP A 162 0.05 0.21 1.01
CA ASP A 162 -0.70 0.25 -0.24
C ASP A 162 -0.01 1.10 -1.32
N SER A 163 0.67 2.18 -0.90
CA SER A 163 1.19 3.19 -1.82
C SER A 163 2.24 2.68 -2.83
N PRO A 164 3.36 2.02 -2.44
CA PRO A 164 4.33 1.49 -3.40
C PRO A 164 3.77 0.34 -4.24
N VAL A 165 2.82 -0.45 -3.71
CA VAL A 165 2.16 -1.54 -4.46
C VAL A 165 1.31 -0.94 -5.58
N ASP A 166 0.35 -0.07 -5.23
CA ASP A 166 -0.53 0.60 -6.19
C ASP A 166 0.29 1.42 -7.21
N PHE A 167 1.33 2.14 -6.77
CA PHE A 167 2.20 2.91 -7.67
C PHE A 167 2.87 2.04 -8.74
N CYS A 168 3.42 0.89 -8.34
CA CYS A 168 4.11 -0.01 -9.25
C CYS A 168 3.14 -0.64 -10.25
N LEU A 169 1.97 -1.11 -9.77
CA LEU A 169 0.95 -1.70 -10.63
C LEU A 169 0.38 -0.69 -11.64
N GLU A 170 0.07 0.52 -11.21
CA GLU A 170 -0.35 1.62 -12.10
C GLU A 170 0.73 1.98 -13.13
N THR A 171 1.99 1.92 -12.72
CA THR A 171 3.11 2.14 -13.64
C THR A 171 3.18 1.05 -14.71
N MET A 172 2.97 -0.23 -14.35
CA MET A 172 2.90 -1.33 -15.31
C MET A 172 1.74 -1.16 -16.29
N ALA A 173 0.54 -0.81 -15.80
CA ALA A 173 -0.63 -0.62 -16.66
C ALA A 173 -0.39 0.40 -17.78
N ARG A 174 0.38 1.46 -17.47
CA ARG A 174 0.82 2.44 -18.47
C ARG A 174 1.82 1.87 -19.46
N ILE A 175 2.81 1.10 -19.00
CA ILE A 175 3.93 0.63 -19.83
C ILE A 175 3.45 -0.39 -20.86
N PHE A 176 2.63 -1.35 -20.43
CA PHE A 176 2.24 -2.47 -21.26
C PHE A 176 0.89 -2.26 -21.97
N GLY A 177 0.06 -1.32 -21.49
CA GLY A 177 -1.28 -1.10 -22.03
C GLY A 177 -2.23 -2.27 -21.76
N SER A 178 -3.50 -2.11 -22.12
CA SER A 178 -4.55 -3.14 -21.98
C SER A 178 -4.71 -3.74 -20.57
N CYS A 179 -4.24 -3.05 -19.53
CA CYS A 179 -4.40 -3.46 -18.15
C CYS A 179 -5.22 -2.40 -17.40
N TYR A 180 -6.16 -2.86 -16.58
CA TYR A 180 -6.91 -2.01 -15.67
C TYR A 180 -6.57 -2.38 -14.23
N VAL A 181 -5.96 -1.45 -13.50
CA VAL A 181 -5.54 -1.66 -12.12
C VAL A 181 -6.55 -1.01 -11.19
N LEU A 182 -7.00 -1.78 -10.20
CA LEU A 182 -7.81 -1.30 -9.09
C LEU A 182 -6.89 -0.96 -7.90
N SER A 183 -7.28 0.01 -7.09
CA SER A 183 -6.54 0.31 -5.86
C SER A 183 -6.71 -0.80 -4.84
N ALA A 184 -5.68 -1.04 -4.01
CA ALA A 184 -5.75 -1.92 -2.84
C ALA A 184 -6.90 -1.60 -1.87
N LEU A 185 -7.40 -0.36 -1.87
CA LEU A 185 -8.52 0.07 -1.04
C LEU A 185 -9.89 -0.36 -1.58
N THR A 186 -9.95 -0.93 -2.79
CA THR A 186 -11.22 -1.30 -3.46
C THR A 186 -12.04 -2.30 -2.64
N SER A 187 -11.39 -3.25 -1.96
CA SER A 187 -12.09 -4.23 -1.13
C SER A 187 -12.74 -3.60 0.11
N VAL A 188 -12.27 -2.44 0.56
CA VAL A 188 -12.77 -1.71 1.74
C VAL A 188 -13.80 -0.65 1.33
N VAL A 189 -13.49 0.14 0.30
CA VAL A 189 -14.31 1.28 -0.14
C VAL A 189 -15.42 0.86 -1.12
N GLY A 190 -15.24 -0.27 -1.79
CA GLY A 190 -16.12 -0.78 -2.84
C GLY A 190 -15.59 -0.53 -4.24
N PHE A 191 -16.17 -1.24 -5.20
CA PHE A 191 -15.77 -1.17 -6.61
C PHE A 191 -16.15 0.18 -7.25
N PRO A 192 -15.26 0.80 -8.02
CA PRO A 192 -15.53 2.06 -8.69
C PRO A 192 -16.58 1.91 -9.81
N SER A 193 -17.04 3.03 -10.37
CA SER A 193 -17.82 3.05 -11.61
C SER A 193 -17.09 2.34 -12.75
N SER A 194 -17.86 1.83 -13.72
CA SER A 194 -17.28 1.11 -14.86
C SER A 194 -16.38 2.05 -15.68
N PRO A 195 -15.19 1.60 -16.10
CA PRO A 195 -14.32 2.35 -16.99
C PRO A 195 -15.00 2.66 -18.33
N SER A 196 -14.52 3.71 -18.99
CA SER A 196 -14.95 4.07 -20.34
C SER A 196 -14.39 3.14 -21.42
N GLU A 197 -13.23 2.55 -21.16
CA GLU A 197 -12.54 1.63 -22.01
C GLU A 197 -13.37 0.35 -22.18
N SER A 198 -13.29 -0.29 -23.35
CA SER A 198 -14.01 -1.55 -23.59
C SER A 198 -13.35 -2.72 -22.85
N THR A 199 -14.16 -3.61 -22.28
CA THR A 199 -13.66 -4.89 -21.73
C THR A 199 -13.02 -5.76 -22.79
N THR A 200 -13.41 -5.64 -24.06
CA THR A 200 -12.83 -6.41 -25.18
C THR A 200 -11.45 -5.91 -25.62
N ALA A 201 -11.08 -4.67 -25.26
CA ALA A 201 -9.76 -4.10 -25.49
C ALA A 201 -8.80 -4.28 -24.29
N THR A 202 -9.32 -4.80 -23.18
CA THR A 202 -8.58 -5.03 -21.94
C THR A 202 -8.16 -6.49 -21.87
N LYS A 203 -6.89 -6.74 -21.54
CA LYS A 203 -6.31 -8.08 -21.33
C LYS A 203 -6.26 -8.49 -19.87
N PHE A 204 -6.11 -7.52 -18.96
CA PHE A 204 -5.97 -7.82 -17.53
C PHE A 204 -6.75 -6.83 -16.67
N VAL A 205 -7.44 -7.34 -15.65
CA VAL A 205 -7.94 -6.56 -14.51
C VAL A 205 -7.18 -7.00 -13.27
N ILE A 206 -6.52 -6.08 -12.59
CA ILE A 206 -5.57 -6.38 -11.52
C ILE A 206 -6.07 -5.74 -10.23
N LEU A 207 -6.19 -6.53 -9.17
CA LEU A 207 -6.63 -6.07 -7.86
C LEU A 207 -5.66 -6.57 -6.77
N PRO A 208 -4.79 -5.71 -6.23
CA PRO A 208 -4.05 -6.03 -5.02
C PRO A 208 -5.00 -6.10 -3.83
N VAL A 209 -4.79 -7.08 -2.95
CA VAL A 209 -5.64 -7.34 -1.79
C VAL A 209 -4.81 -7.20 -0.53
N ASN A 210 -5.10 -6.18 0.27
CA ASN A 210 -4.53 -6.05 1.61
C ASN A 210 -5.32 -6.93 2.58
N LEU A 211 -4.71 -8.06 2.97
CA LEU A 211 -5.28 -9.08 3.82
C LEU A 211 -4.95 -8.76 5.28
N LYS A 212 -6.00 -8.49 6.07
CA LYS A 212 -5.95 -8.22 7.52
C LYS A 212 -4.99 -7.07 7.92
N GLY A 213 -4.69 -6.16 6.99
CA GLY A 213 -3.85 -4.98 7.25
C GLY A 213 -2.35 -5.27 7.36
N SER A 214 -1.92 -6.50 7.08
CA SER A 214 -0.56 -6.98 7.34
C SER A 214 0.03 -7.84 6.23
N HIS A 215 -0.78 -8.27 5.28
CA HIS A 215 -0.38 -9.26 4.29
C HIS A 215 -0.95 -8.91 2.89
N TRP A 216 -0.28 -9.35 1.84
CA TRP A 216 -0.61 -8.99 0.45
C TRP A 216 -0.91 -10.21 -0.40
N GLY A 217 -2.13 -10.23 -0.96
CA GLY A 217 -2.51 -11.09 -2.07
C GLY A 217 -2.73 -10.28 -3.35
N ILE A 218 -2.88 -10.97 -4.48
CA ILE A 218 -3.20 -10.34 -5.77
C ILE A 218 -4.18 -11.20 -6.56
N ILE A 219 -5.16 -10.54 -7.13
CA ILE A 219 -6.09 -11.12 -8.10
C ILE A 219 -5.75 -10.57 -9.48
N ILE A 220 -5.43 -11.44 -10.43
CA ILE A 220 -5.18 -11.13 -11.84
C ILE A 220 -6.29 -11.78 -12.65
N ALA A 221 -7.29 -11.01 -13.04
CA ALA A 221 -8.35 -11.47 -13.93
C ALA A 221 -7.90 -11.27 -15.39
N GLN A 222 -7.47 -12.35 -16.03
CA GLN A 222 -7.06 -12.34 -17.42
C GLN A 222 -8.30 -12.43 -18.32
N LEU A 223 -8.45 -11.44 -19.19
CA LEU A 223 -9.56 -11.28 -20.11
C LEU A 223 -9.14 -11.73 -21.52
N HIS A 224 -9.92 -12.65 -22.10
CA HIS A 224 -9.70 -13.13 -23.46
C HIS A 224 -10.99 -13.00 -24.28
N TYR A 225 -11.04 -12.02 -25.18
CA TYR A 225 -12.14 -11.83 -26.10
C TYR A 225 -11.96 -12.68 -27.37
N THR A 226 -13.02 -13.38 -27.78
CA THR A 226 -13.07 -14.16 -29.03
C THR A 226 -14.14 -13.59 -29.95
N GLU A 227 -13.72 -12.92 -31.02
CA GLU A 227 -14.60 -12.20 -31.96
C GLU A 227 -15.59 -13.15 -32.67
N SER A 228 -15.15 -14.34 -33.08
CA SER A 228 -15.97 -15.30 -33.83
C SER A 228 -17.18 -15.84 -33.05
N THR A 229 -17.11 -15.84 -31.72
CA THR A 229 -18.20 -16.28 -30.85
C THR A 229 -18.79 -15.15 -30.00
N ASP A 230 -18.33 -13.91 -30.21
CA ASP A 230 -18.60 -12.73 -29.38
C ASP A 230 -18.60 -13.04 -27.87
N THR A 231 -17.53 -13.72 -27.41
CA THR A 231 -17.42 -14.21 -26.04
C THR A 231 -16.20 -13.62 -25.35
N LEU A 232 -16.41 -13.04 -24.16
CA LEU A 232 -15.36 -12.62 -23.24
C LEU A 232 -15.16 -13.69 -22.17
N ARG A 233 -13.99 -14.33 -22.15
CA ARG A 233 -13.60 -15.27 -21.10
C ARG A 233 -12.77 -14.58 -20.03
N VAL A 234 -13.10 -14.83 -18.77
CA VAL A 234 -12.35 -14.35 -17.61
C VAL A 234 -11.67 -15.53 -16.94
N HIS A 235 -10.34 -15.47 -16.82
CA HIS A 235 -9.53 -16.44 -16.12
C HIS A 235 -9.03 -15.80 -14.82
N PRO A 236 -9.66 -16.09 -13.67
CA PRO A 236 -9.22 -15.58 -12.37
C PRO A 236 -7.97 -16.32 -11.89
N LEU A 237 -6.86 -15.58 -11.80
CA LEU A 237 -5.60 -16.07 -11.27
C LEU A 237 -5.37 -15.40 -9.90
N LEU A 238 -5.36 -16.19 -8.83
CA LEU A 238 -5.16 -15.72 -7.46
C LEU A 238 -3.79 -16.13 -6.96
N TYR A 239 -3.08 -15.22 -6.30
CA TYR A 239 -1.77 -15.48 -5.73
C TYR A 239 -1.64 -14.87 -4.34
N GLU A 240 -1.20 -15.70 -3.39
CA GLU A 240 -0.89 -15.35 -2.02
C GLU A 240 0.49 -15.98 -1.67
N PRO A 241 1.53 -15.18 -1.39
CA PRO A 241 2.91 -15.67 -1.26
C PRO A 241 3.22 -16.65 -0.10
N LEU A 242 2.38 -16.76 0.93
CA LEU A 242 2.47 -17.72 2.03
C LEU A 242 1.76 -19.04 1.75
N ILE A 243 0.78 -19.03 0.84
CA ILE A 243 -0.10 -20.16 0.55
C ILE A 243 -0.84 -20.60 1.83
N ASP A 244 -1.41 -19.62 2.53
CA ASP A 244 -2.22 -19.82 3.71
C ASP A 244 -3.70 -19.95 3.32
N GLU A 245 -4.32 -21.08 3.66
CA GLU A 245 -5.71 -21.35 3.31
C GLU A 245 -6.69 -20.31 3.88
N VAL A 246 -6.39 -19.70 5.02
CA VAL A 246 -7.25 -18.65 5.59
C VAL A 246 -7.22 -17.40 4.71
N TYR A 247 -6.05 -17.07 4.15
CA TYR A 247 -5.95 -15.97 3.19
C TYR A 247 -6.56 -16.34 1.84
N HIS A 248 -6.54 -17.61 1.45
CA HIS A 248 -7.24 -18.08 0.26
C HIS A 248 -8.74 -17.81 0.37
N GLU A 249 -9.38 -18.23 1.47
CA GLU A 249 -10.80 -17.98 1.72
C GLU A 249 -11.14 -16.48 1.63
N ASP A 250 -10.34 -15.62 2.28
CA ASP A 250 -10.52 -14.17 2.24
C ASP A 250 -10.44 -13.61 0.80
N MET A 251 -9.51 -14.10 -0.02
CA MET A 251 -9.36 -13.67 -1.42
C MET A 251 -10.47 -14.20 -2.32
N GLU A 252 -10.94 -15.43 -2.11
CA GLU A 252 -12.10 -15.96 -2.86
C GLU A 252 -13.35 -15.15 -2.58
N VAL A 253 -13.53 -14.63 -1.36
CA VAL A 253 -14.58 -13.68 -1.02
C VAL A 253 -14.43 -12.36 -1.80
N VAL A 254 -13.21 -11.85 -1.97
CA VAL A 254 -12.98 -10.63 -2.78
C VAL A 254 -13.29 -10.88 -4.26
N TRP A 255 -12.99 -12.07 -4.78
CA TRP A 255 -13.32 -12.45 -6.15
C TRP A 255 -14.84 -12.62 -6.36
N ASN A 256 -15.48 -13.48 -5.55
CA ASN A 256 -16.87 -13.91 -5.73
C ASN A 256 -17.90 -12.93 -5.15
N GLY A 257 -17.50 -12.12 -4.17
CA GLY A 257 -18.42 -11.35 -3.34
C GLY A 257 -19.02 -12.16 -2.19
N ILE A 258 -19.85 -11.50 -1.38
CA ILE A 258 -20.57 -12.12 -0.25
C ILE A 258 -22.04 -12.20 -0.61
N LYS A 259 -22.62 -13.39 -0.49
CA LYS A 259 -24.06 -13.65 -0.64
C LYS A 259 -24.61 -14.18 0.68
N THR A 260 -25.80 -13.75 1.06
CA THR A 260 -26.57 -14.32 2.18
C THR A 260 -27.66 -15.23 1.64
N GLY A 261 -27.87 -16.39 2.27
CA GLY A 261 -29.07 -17.22 2.06
C GLY A 261 -29.50 -17.38 0.60
N GLU A 262 -30.80 -17.16 0.32
CA GLU A 262 -31.46 -17.24 -1.00
C GLU A 262 -30.96 -16.18 -2.02
N GLN A 263 -29.66 -16.19 -2.33
CA GLN A 263 -29.00 -15.45 -3.41
C GLN A 263 -28.94 -13.93 -3.29
N GLU A 264 -29.26 -13.33 -2.14
CA GLU A 264 -29.14 -11.88 -1.98
C GLU A 264 -27.66 -11.47 -1.81
N LEU A 265 -27.22 -10.53 -2.64
CA LEU A 265 -25.82 -10.15 -2.77
C LEU A 265 -25.50 -9.00 -1.81
N VAL A 266 -24.82 -9.31 -0.71
CA VAL A 266 -24.46 -8.35 0.35
C VAL A 266 -23.27 -7.47 -0.06
N LYS A 267 -22.30 -8.07 -0.76
CA LYS A 267 -21.10 -7.37 -1.22
C LYS A 267 -20.69 -7.88 -2.59
N LYS A 268 -20.55 -6.97 -3.56
CA LYS A 268 -20.06 -7.28 -4.91
C LYS A 268 -18.63 -7.80 -4.86
N GLY A 269 -18.35 -8.81 -5.66
CA GLY A 269 -17.01 -9.31 -5.94
C GLY A 269 -16.39 -8.65 -7.17
N LEU A 270 -15.12 -8.96 -7.45
CA LEU A 270 -14.46 -8.51 -8.66
C LEU A 270 -15.14 -9.06 -9.93
N VAL A 271 -15.68 -10.28 -9.88
CA VAL A 271 -16.43 -10.84 -11.01
C VAL A 271 -17.67 -10.01 -11.37
N ASP A 272 -18.38 -9.49 -10.36
CA ASP A 272 -19.55 -8.62 -10.56
C ASP A 272 -19.15 -7.26 -11.14
N PHE A 273 -17.96 -6.76 -10.77
CA PHE A 273 -17.40 -5.54 -11.36
C PHE A 273 -17.12 -5.74 -12.86
N VAL A 274 -16.48 -6.85 -13.24
CA VAL A 274 -16.18 -7.17 -14.64
C VAL A 274 -17.47 -7.35 -15.45
N GLU A 275 -18.47 -8.06 -14.90
CA GLU A 275 -19.77 -8.22 -15.58
C GLU A 275 -20.49 -6.89 -15.76
N ARG A 276 -20.54 -6.05 -14.72
CA ARG A 276 -21.11 -4.70 -14.83
C ARG A 276 -20.37 -3.83 -15.86
N TRP A 277 -19.05 -3.96 -15.95
CA TRP A 277 -18.26 -3.23 -16.92
C TRP A 277 -18.54 -3.71 -18.34
N ARG A 278 -18.61 -5.03 -18.56
CA ARG A 278 -19.02 -5.60 -19.84
C ARG A 278 -20.44 -5.18 -20.24
N GLN A 279 -21.41 -5.22 -19.33
CA GLN A 279 -22.77 -4.74 -19.58
C GLN A 279 -22.81 -3.28 -20.06
N ALA A 280 -21.93 -2.44 -19.53
CA ALA A 280 -21.86 -1.03 -19.89
C ALA A 280 -21.13 -0.78 -21.23
N SER A 281 -20.11 -1.57 -21.55
CA SER A 281 -19.23 -1.32 -22.70
C SER A 281 -19.54 -2.19 -23.91
N THR A 282 -19.91 -3.46 -23.70
CA THR A 282 -20.20 -4.46 -24.74
C THR A 282 -21.40 -5.33 -24.34
N PRO A 283 -22.63 -4.77 -24.36
CA PRO A 283 -23.82 -5.45 -23.84
C PRO A 283 -24.16 -6.79 -24.52
N SER A 284 -23.85 -6.93 -25.82
CA SER A 284 -24.12 -8.14 -26.61
C SER A 284 -23.15 -9.30 -26.33
N THR A 285 -21.92 -8.98 -25.91
CA THR A 285 -20.87 -9.97 -25.67
C THR A 285 -21.23 -10.86 -24.49
N GLN A 286 -21.06 -12.17 -24.63
CA GLN A 286 -21.31 -13.11 -23.53
C GLN A 286 -20.11 -13.14 -22.57
N LEU A 287 -20.35 -13.13 -21.25
CA LEU A 287 -19.31 -13.34 -20.25
C LEU A 287 -19.26 -14.81 -19.84
N HIS A 288 -18.06 -15.39 -19.86
CA HIS A 288 -17.81 -16.69 -19.25
C HIS A 288 -16.66 -16.56 -18.25
N SER A 289 -16.93 -16.87 -16.98
CA SER A 289 -15.88 -16.92 -15.96
C SER A 289 -15.46 -18.37 -15.74
N ASN A 290 -14.16 -18.63 -15.85
CA ASN A 290 -13.58 -19.90 -15.47
C ASN A 290 -13.50 -20.04 -13.94
N PRO A 291 -13.28 -21.26 -13.41
CA PRO A 291 -12.94 -21.47 -12.01
C PRO A 291 -11.65 -20.71 -11.62
N ILE A 292 -11.54 -20.40 -10.33
CA ILE A 292 -10.33 -19.82 -9.72
C ILE A 292 -9.15 -20.75 -9.95
N GLN A 293 -8.06 -20.20 -10.47
CA GLN A 293 -6.76 -20.84 -10.54
C GLN A 293 -5.83 -20.19 -9.52
N TRP A 294 -5.41 -20.98 -8.53
CA TRP A 294 -4.41 -20.57 -7.56
C TRP A 294 -3.00 -20.73 -8.14
N ILE A 295 -2.24 -19.65 -8.09
CA ILE A 295 -0.81 -19.63 -8.37
C ILE A 295 -0.10 -20.07 -7.09
N GLN A 296 0.67 -21.16 -7.20
CA GLN A 296 1.30 -21.80 -6.04
C GLN A 296 2.79 -21.44 -5.87
N THR A 297 3.34 -20.64 -6.79
CA THR A 297 4.77 -20.31 -6.81
C THR A 297 5.00 -18.89 -7.31
N PRO A 298 6.06 -18.21 -6.82
CA PRO A 298 6.97 -18.65 -5.75
C PRO A 298 6.37 -18.42 -4.35
N GLN A 299 6.84 -19.16 -3.33
CA GLN A 299 6.56 -18.80 -1.94
C GLN A 299 7.50 -17.69 -1.47
N GLN A 300 7.05 -16.86 -0.53
CA GLN A 300 7.91 -15.83 0.03
C GLN A 300 9.02 -16.42 0.92
N PRO A 301 10.28 -15.94 0.81
CA PRO A 301 11.40 -16.44 1.60
C PRO A 301 11.46 -15.89 3.03
N ASP A 302 10.55 -14.98 3.38
CA ASP A 302 10.47 -14.31 4.67
C ASP A 302 9.02 -13.85 4.96
N PHE A 303 8.80 -13.15 6.07
CA PHE A 303 7.46 -12.69 6.46
C PHE A 303 7.15 -11.26 5.99
N GLU A 304 7.96 -10.67 5.12
CA GLU A 304 7.92 -9.23 4.83
C GLU A 304 7.86 -8.88 3.34
N SER A 305 7.95 -9.89 2.46
CA SER A 305 8.13 -9.70 1.02
C SER A 305 6.87 -9.91 0.19
N CYS A 306 5.74 -10.21 0.82
CA CYS A 306 4.47 -10.45 0.13
C CYS A 306 4.11 -9.31 -0.85
N GLY A 307 4.23 -8.05 -0.42
CA GLY A 307 3.97 -6.88 -1.27
C GLY A 307 4.90 -6.76 -2.49
N VAL A 308 6.14 -7.25 -2.39
CA VAL A 308 7.10 -7.26 -3.51
C VAL A 308 6.75 -8.38 -4.49
N LEU A 309 6.39 -9.55 -3.97
CA LEU A 309 6.05 -10.71 -4.79
C LEU A 309 4.75 -10.56 -5.54
N VAL A 310 3.72 -9.95 -4.95
CA VAL A 310 2.49 -9.66 -5.70
C VAL A 310 2.74 -8.76 -6.90
N VAL A 311 3.62 -7.77 -6.76
CA VAL A 311 4.03 -6.89 -7.86
C VAL A 311 4.85 -7.67 -8.91
N ALA A 312 5.77 -8.53 -8.47
CA ALA A 312 6.54 -9.41 -9.36
C ALA A 312 5.66 -10.38 -10.15
N GLN A 313 4.61 -10.92 -9.52
CA GLN A 313 3.68 -11.84 -10.16
C GLN A 313 2.90 -11.15 -11.28
N VAL A 314 2.38 -9.95 -11.02
CA VAL A 314 1.69 -9.16 -12.05
C VAL A 314 2.61 -8.87 -13.22
N TYR A 315 3.84 -8.42 -12.96
CA TYR A 315 4.82 -8.15 -14.02
C TYR A 315 5.06 -9.40 -14.89
N SER A 316 5.22 -10.57 -14.28
CA SER A 316 5.45 -11.84 -14.99
C SER A 316 4.29 -12.19 -15.94
N TYR A 317 3.05 -11.99 -15.50
CA TYR A 317 1.88 -12.27 -16.35
C TYR A 317 1.70 -11.25 -17.47
N ILE A 318 1.89 -9.95 -17.18
CA ILE A 318 1.72 -8.90 -18.19
C ILE A 318 2.81 -8.99 -19.28
N THR A 319 4.03 -9.36 -18.89
CA THR A 319 5.14 -9.56 -19.84
C THR A 319 5.14 -10.93 -20.52
N GLU A 320 4.21 -11.81 -20.14
CA GLU A 320 4.13 -13.21 -20.58
C GLU A 320 5.43 -14.00 -20.26
N ASN A 321 6.26 -13.49 -19.35
CA ASN A 321 7.47 -14.14 -18.86
C ASN A 321 7.20 -14.86 -17.53
N LEU A 322 6.75 -16.12 -17.63
CA LEU A 322 6.34 -16.92 -16.48
C LEU A 322 7.50 -17.65 -15.77
N GLN A 323 8.76 -17.30 -16.04
CA GLN A 323 9.92 -17.93 -15.38
C GLN A 323 9.85 -17.85 -13.85
N LEU A 324 9.27 -16.78 -13.30
CA LEU A 324 9.07 -16.61 -11.86
C LEU A 324 8.29 -17.78 -11.22
N GLN A 325 7.40 -18.43 -11.97
CA GLN A 325 6.61 -19.58 -11.49
C GLN A 325 7.42 -20.86 -11.36
N HIS A 326 8.59 -20.93 -11.97
CA HIS A 326 9.43 -22.12 -12.01
C HIS A 326 10.67 -22.00 -11.11
N CYS A 327 10.86 -20.86 -10.46
CA CYS A 327 12.03 -20.58 -9.64
C CYS A 327 11.66 -20.37 -8.17
N ASN A 328 12.58 -20.76 -7.29
CA ASN A 328 12.54 -20.31 -5.90
C ASN A 328 13.01 -18.85 -5.85
N VAL A 329 12.36 -18.04 -5.03
CA VAL A 329 12.81 -16.67 -4.76
C VAL A 329 13.66 -16.67 -3.50
N PHE A 330 14.87 -16.12 -3.61
CA PHE A 330 15.79 -15.96 -2.48
C PHE A 330 15.75 -14.52 -1.93
N LYS A 331 16.39 -14.32 -0.78
CA LYS A 331 16.49 -12.98 -0.18
C LYS A 331 17.21 -11.97 -1.09
N SER A 332 18.21 -12.41 -1.87
CA SER A 332 18.91 -11.56 -2.84
C SER A 332 17.99 -11.11 -3.97
N ASP A 333 17.09 -11.99 -4.42
CA ASP A 333 16.09 -11.69 -5.43
C ASP A 333 15.13 -10.60 -4.96
N VAL A 334 14.59 -10.75 -3.75
CA VAL A 334 13.76 -9.74 -3.11
C VAL A 334 14.49 -8.40 -3.00
N GLN A 335 15.78 -8.40 -2.63
CA GLN A 335 16.57 -7.16 -2.53
C GLN A 335 16.66 -6.44 -3.87
N VAL A 336 16.89 -7.16 -4.96
CA VAL A 336 16.94 -6.58 -6.31
C VAL A 336 15.55 -6.14 -6.76
N MET A 337 14.50 -6.91 -6.51
CA MET A 337 13.12 -6.51 -6.80
C MET A 337 12.78 -5.18 -6.09
N ARG A 338 13.10 -5.04 -4.80
CA ARG A 338 12.92 -3.79 -4.03
C ARG A 338 13.72 -2.64 -4.60
N LEU A 339 14.98 -2.87 -4.97
CA LEU A 339 15.83 -1.87 -5.62
C LEU A 339 15.19 -1.35 -6.92
N ARG A 340 14.66 -2.26 -7.75
CA ARG A 340 14.00 -1.89 -9.00
C ARG A 340 12.68 -1.16 -8.80
N MET A 341 11.86 -1.58 -7.82
CA MET A 341 10.65 -0.84 -7.43
C MET A 341 10.98 0.58 -6.97
N LEU A 342 12.01 0.75 -6.13
CA LEU A 342 12.51 2.08 -5.71
C LEU A 342 12.92 2.93 -6.90
N TRP A 343 13.66 2.34 -7.84
CA TRP A 343 14.07 3.03 -9.05
C TRP A 343 12.87 3.48 -9.88
N VAL A 344 11.87 2.61 -10.07
CA VAL A 344 10.65 2.95 -10.80
C VAL A 344 9.91 4.12 -10.12
N ILE A 345 9.77 4.09 -8.79
CA ILE A 345 9.08 5.14 -8.04
C ILE A 345 9.85 6.46 -8.08
N LEU A 346 11.18 6.46 -7.98
CA LEU A 346 11.97 7.68 -7.79
C LEU A 346 12.56 8.25 -9.09
N CYS A 347 12.93 7.37 -10.02
CA CYS A 347 13.69 7.70 -11.22
C CYS A 347 12.87 7.59 -12.50
N SER A 348 11.82 6.76 -12.51
CA SER A 348 10.88 6.60 -13.65
C SER A 348 9.56 7.36 -13.45
N SER A 349 9.55 8.35 -12.54
CA SER A 349 8.38 9.15 -12.21
C SER A 349 8.69 10.65 -12.24
N ARG A 350 7.64 11.47 -12.14
CA ARG A 350 7.79 12.92 -12.02
C ARG A 350 7.75 13.34 -10.56
N GLU A 351 8.86 13.87 -10.07
CA GLU A 351 8.90 14.53 -8.77
C GLU A 351 8.21 15.90 -8.84
N GLN A 352 7.36 16.18 -7.85
CA GLN A 352 6.63 17.43 -7.69
C GLN A 352 6.74 17.89 -6.24
N ARG A 353 6.71 19.22 -6.05
CA ARG A 353 6.48 19.79 -4.72
C ARG A 353 4.99 19.74 -4.44
N ILE A 354 4.62 19.45 -3.19
CA ILE A 354 3.23 19.63 -2.74
C ILE A 354 2.77 21.03 -3.12
N ALA A 355 1.67 21.11 -3.86
CA ALA A 355 1.06 22.38 -4.24
C ALA A 355 0.67 23.13 -2.95
N ARG A 356 0.95 24.44 -2.88
CA ARG A 356 0.60 25.26 -1.69
C ARG A 356 -0.86 25.09 -1.27
N ALA A 357 -1.78 25.06 -2.24
CA ALA A 357 -3.21 24.84 -1.98
C ALA A 357 -3.53 23.48 -1.32
N THR A 358 -2.73 22.44 -1.56
CA THR A 358 -2.86 21.14 -0.90
C THR A 358 -2.29 21.21 0.52
N ALA A 359 -1.14 21.85 0.71
CA ALA A 359 -0.58 22.08 2.04
C ALA A 359 -1.53 22.91 2.92
N ASP A 360 -2.10 23.98 2.38
CA ASP A 360 -3.06 24.86 3.07
C ASP A 360 -4.38 24.11 3.39
N LYS A 361 -4.81 23.19 2.51
CA LYS A 361 -5.98 22.32 2.78
C LYS A 361 -5.69 21.30 3.87
N THR A 362 -4.52 20.66 3.85
CA THR A 362 -4.13 19.70 4.90
C THR A 362 -3.99 20.41 6.25
N GLU A 363 -3.37 21.58 6.29
CA GLU A 363 -3.29 22.44 7.48
C GLU A 363 -4.69 22.84 7.95
N GLY A 364 -5.59 23.22 7.04
CA GLY A 364 -6.98 23.53 7.36
C GLY A 364 -7.81 22.32 7.84
N ILE A 365 -7.52 21.11 7.37
CA ILE A 365 -8.15 19.86 7.85
C ILE A 365 -7.60 19.50 9.23
N GLU A 366 -6.29 19.60 9.44
CA GLU A 366 -5.67 19.41 10.75
C GLU A 366 -6.17 20.43 11.77
N ASP A 367 -6.34 21.69 11.37
CA ASP A 367 -6.91 22.73 12.22
C ASP A 367 -8.40 22.49 12.52
N LYS A 368 -9.17 22.00 11.55
CA LYS A 368 -10.57 21.59 11.77
C LYS A 368 -10.67 20.40 12.70
N LEU A 369 -9.87 19.35 12.48
CA LEU A 369 -9.76 18.21 13.38
C LEU A 369 -9.34 18.69 14.78
N ASN A 370 -8.34 19.55 14.89
CA ASN A 370 -7.91 20.12 16.17
C ASN A 370 -8.97 20.99 16.84
N ASN A 371 -9.83 21.66 16.07
CA ASN A 371 -10.95 22.47 16.57
C ASN A 371 -12.18 21.63 16.94
N GLU A 372 -12.49 20.55 16.21
CA GLU A 372 -13.50 19.55 16.58
C GLU A 372 -13.03 18.67 17.75
N LEU A 373 -11.71 18.64 18.01
CA LEU A 373 -11.08 17.98 19.14
C LEU A 373 -10.83 18.91 20.35
N LYS A 374 -11.23 20.19 20.29
CA LYS A 374 -11.32 21.09 21.45
C LYS A 374 -12.57 20.76 22.24
#